data_AF-A0A2V9PRB3-F1
#
_entry.id   AF-A0A2V9PRB3-F1
#
_cell.length_a   1.000
_cell.length_b   1.000
_cell.length_c   1.000
_cell.angle_alpha   90.00
_cell.angle_beta   90.00
_cell.angle_gamma   90.00
#
_symmetry.space_group_name_H-M   'P 1'
#
loop_
_entity.id
_entity.type
_entity.pdbx_description
1 polymer ?
#
loop_
_entity_poly.entity_id
_entity_poly.type
_entity_poly.pdbx_seq_one_letter_code
_entity_poly.pdbx_strand_id
1 'polypeptide(L)' 'MDSSGIGLLSRFLTSTKQQGGSLKLVNPSKFVVQTLKLVGLLNLFEIFPDTQAAAASFS' A
#
# COMPACT_ATOMS: atom_id res chain seq x y z
N MET A 1 -6.13 10.84 6.65
CA MET A 1 -6.13 10.19 5.32
C MET A 1 -7.52 10.39 4.77
N ASP A 2 -7.62 11.38 3.92
CA ASP A 2 -8.88 11.89 3.38
C ASP A 2 -9.03 11.32 1.95
N SER A 3 -10.18 11.49 1.30
CA SER A 3 -10.45 10.94 -0.04
C SER A 3 -9.34 11.27 -1.06
N SER A 4 -8.72 12.44 -0.94
CA SER A 4 -7.55 12.87 -1.73
C SER A 4 -6.31 11.98 -1.52
N GLY A 5 -6.05 11.56 -0.28
CA GLY A 5 -4.90 10.72 0.06
C GLY A 5 -5.03 9.28 -0.47
N ILE A 6 -6.26 8.75 -0.50
CA ILE A 6 -6.55 7.44 -1.11
C ILE A 6 -6.37 7.50 -2.63
N GLY A 7 -6.89 8.54 -3.29
CA GLY A 7 -6.73 8.71 -4.73
C GLY A 7 -5.27 8.86 -5.16
N LEU A 8 -4.46 9.54 -4.34
CA LEU A 8 -3.03 9.64 -4.55
C LEU A 8 -2.34 8.27 -4.39
N LEU A 9 -2.68 7.51 -3.35
CA LEU A 9 -2.14 6.16 -3.12
C LEU A 9 -2.53 5.16 -4.21
N SER A 10 -3.77 5.20 -4.69
CA SER A 10 -4.18 4.34 -5.81
C SER A 10 -3.43 4.71 -7.09
N ARG A 11 -3.16 6.00 -7.32
CA ARG A 11 -2.37 6.47 -8.46
C ARG A 11 -0.91 6.06 -8.36
N PHE A 12 -0.30 6.16 -7.17
CA PHE A 12 1.05 5.64 -6.95
C PHE A 12 1.11 4.13 -7.15
N LEU A 13 0.19 3.38 -6.53
CA LEU A 13 0.11 1.93 -6.73
C LEU A 13 -0.02 1.57 -8.21
N THR A 14 -0.91 2.25 -8.93
CA THR A 14 -1.16 2.01 -10.35
C THR A 14 0.07 2.36 -11.20
N SER A 15 0.73 3.49 -10.91
CA SER A 15 1.95 3.92 -11.60
C SER A 15 3.11 2.94 -11.36
N THR A 16 3.33 2.56 -10.10
CA THR A 16 4.39 1.61 -9.72
C THR A 16 4.14 0.24 -10.35
N LYS A 17 2.89 -0.23 -10.33
CA LYS A 17 2.49 -1.51 -10.94
C LYS A 17 2.62 -1.50 -12.47
N GLN A 18 2.30 -0.38 -13.13
CA GLN A 18 2.53 -0.22 -14.57
C GLN A 18 4.01 -0.26 -14.93
N GLN A 19 4.89 0.17 -14.04
CA GLN A 19 6.34 0.11 -14.22
C GLN A 19 6.94 -1.25 -13.82
N GLY A 20 6.08 -2.25 -13.52
CA GLY A 20 6.52 -3.57 -13.06
C GLY A 20 7.02 -3.60 -11.61
N GLY A 21 6.88 -2.50 -10.87
CA GLY A 21 7.22 -2.41 -9.46
C GLY A 21 6.08 -2.82 -8.53
N SER A 22 6.39 -2.89 -7.24
CA SER A 22 5.43 -3.24 -6.18
C SER A 22 5.38 -2.11 -5.15
N LEU A 23 4.17 -1.74 -4.69
CA LEU A 23 4.03 -0.86 -3.53
C LEU A 23 3.69 -1.71 -2.30
N LYS A 24 4.55 -1.66 -1.28
CA LYS A 24 4.40 -2.41 -0.03
C LYS A 24 4.19 -1.44 1.12
N LEU A 25 3.33 -1.81 2.07
CA LEU A 25 3.02 -0.99 3.24
C LEU A 25 3.72 -1.59 4.46
N VAL A 26 4.50 -0.77 5.16
CA VAL A 26 5.15 -1.16 6.41
C VAL A 26 4.39 -0.54 7.57
N ASN A 27 3.96 -1.39 8.50
CA ASN A 27 3.26 -1.01 9.73
C ASN A 27 2.19 0.10 9.54
N PRO A 28 1.21 -0.08 8.62
CA PRO A 28 0.18 0.92 8.42
C PRO A 28 -0.71 1.04 9.65
N SER A 29 -1.02 2.28 10.06
CA SER A 29 -1.95 2.53 11.16
C SER A 29 -3.31 1.89 10.90
N LYS A 30 -4.01 1.46 11.95
CA LYS A 30 -5.35 0.83 11.87
C LYS A 30 -6.34 1.63 11.01
N PHE A 31 -6.28 2.95 11.09
CA PHE A 31 -7.09 3.85 10.27
C PHE A 31 -6.82 3.66 8.77
N VAL A 32 -5.56 3.68 8.35
CA VAL A 32 -5.15 3.48 6.95
C VAL A 32 -5.59 2.10 6.45
N VAL A 33 -5.39 1.05 7.26
CA VAL A 33 -5.84 -0.31 6.95
C VAL A 33 -7.36 -0.36 6.74
N GLN A 34 -8.14 0.27 7.63
CA GLN A 34 -9.59 0.30 7.50
C GLN A 34 -10.04 1.10 6.26
N THR A 35 -9.43 2.25 5.98
CA THR A 35 -9.76 3.03 4.79
C THR A 35 -9.45 2.24 3.52
N LEU A 36 -8.25 1.64 3.42
CA LEU A 36 -7.85 0.79 2.30
C LEU A 36 -8.75 -0.44 2.13
N LYS A 37 -9.23 -1.00 3.24
CA LYS A 37 -10.19 -2.12 3.23
C LYS A 37 -11.55 -1.69 2.70
N LEU A 38 -12.04 -0.52 3.12
CA LEU A 38 -13.30 0.05 2.64
C LEU A 38 -13.30 0.30 1.14
N VAL A 39 -12.18 0.79 0.59
CA VAL A 39 -12.05 1.03 -0.85
C VAL A 39 -11.59 -0.20 -1.64
N GLY A 40 -11.43 -1.36 -0.98
CA GLY A 40 -11.03 -2.62 -1.61
C GLY A 40 -9.57 -2.66 -2.10
N LEU A 41 -8.76 -1.64 -1.80
CA LEU A 41 -7.36 -1.57 -2.24
C LEU A 41 -6.42 -2.34 -1.31
N LEU A 42 -6.85 -2.71 -0.10
CA LEU A 42 -6.00 -3.40 0.88
C LEU A 42 -5.35 -4.67 0.30
N ASN A 43 -6.09 -5.45 -0.49
CA ASN A 43 -5.58 -6.69 -1.11
C ASN A 43 -4.54 -6.44 -2.23
N LEU A 44 -4.42 -5.20 -2.70
CA LEU A 44 -3.42 -4.82 -3.70
C LEU A 44 -2.09 -4.41 -3.07
N PHE A 45 -2.07 -4.19 -1.75
CA PHE A 45 -0.88 -3.84 -1.00
C PHE A 45 -0.43 -5.06 -0.18
N GLU A 46 0.83 -5.42 -0.31
CA GLU A 46 1.44 -6.34 0.66
C GLU A 46 1.81 -5.56 1.91
N ILE A 47 1.35 -6.06 3.06
CA ILE A 47 1.54 -5.40 4.35
C ILE A 47 2.57 -6.19 5.15
N PHE A 48 3.60 -5.48 5.60
CA PHE A 48 4.66 -6.04 6.42
C PHE A 48 4.67 -5.37 7.79
N PRO A 49 4.98 -6.12 8.86
CA PRO A 49 5.12 -5.55 10.20
C PRO A 49 6.35 -4.63 10.30
N ASP A 50 7.41 -4.92 9.54
CA ASP A 50 8.70 -4.26 9.66
C ASP A 50 9.30 -3.92 8.28
N THR A 51 10.10 -2.85 8.25
CA THR A 51 10.81 -2.40 7.04
C THR A 51 11.75 -3.49 6.52
N GLN A 52 12.33 -4.28 7.40
CA GLN A 52 13.25 -5.36 7.06
C GLN A 52 12.54 -6.51 6.33
N ALA A 53 11.33 -6.87 6.77
CA ALA A 53 10.49 -7.86 6.09
C ALA A 53 10.02 -7.35 4.72
N ALA A 54 9.65 -6.07 4.61
CA ALA A 54 9.31 -5.47 3.32
C ALA A 54 10.51 -5.45 2.37
N ALA A 55 11.71 -5.08 2.85
CA ALA A 55 12.93 -5.07 2.05
C ALA A 55 13.30 -6.47 1.54
N ALA A 56 13.18 -7.50 2.39
CA ALA A 56 13.42 -8.89 2.00
C ALA A 56 12.45 -9.38 0.92
N SER A 57 11.23 -8.86 0.88
CA SER A 57 10.22 -9.20 -0.14
C SER A 57 10.52 -8.58 -1.52
N PHE A 58 11.42 -7.61 -1.64
CA PHE A 58 11.84 -7.06 -2.94
C PHE A 58 13.01 -7.82 -3.60
N SER A 59 13.53 -8.87 -2.95
CA SER A 59 14.62 -9.74 -3.47
C SER A 59 14.13 -10.80 -4.45
#